data_AF-A0A060CFM9-F1
#
_entry.id   AF-A0A060CFM9-F1
#
_cell.length_a   1.000
_cell.length_b   1.000
_cell.length_c   1.000
_cell.angle_alpha   90.00
_cell.angle_beta   90.00
_cell.angle_gamma   90.00
#
_symmetry.space_group_name_H-M   'P 1'
#
loop_
_entity.id
_entity.type
_entity.pdbx_description
1 polymer ?
#
loop_
_entity_poly.entity_id
_entity_poly.type
_entity_poly.pdbx_seq_one_letter_code
_entity_poly.pdbx_strand_id
1 'polypeptide(L)'
;MIVVTGGSLGALSLNAAVSSAARDLLRHTQVVHLTGRGKDVEVRDMVAQKAGADVINDLGPTHAGMGDYHIAPYLERIDLAFGCADLVICRSGAGVGVRTV
;
A
#
# COMPACT_ATOMS: atom_id res chain seq x y z
N MET A 1 5.76 8.40 -4.24
CA MET A 1 4.80 7.51 -3.57
C MET A 1 4.45 6.34 -4.47
N ILE A 2 4.36 5.14 -3.89
CA ILE A 2 3.87 3.94 -4.60
C ILE A 2 2.48 3.57 -4.12
N VAL A 3 1.65 3.06 -5.04
CA VAL A 3 0.32 2.50 -4.72
C VAL A 3 0.37 0.99 -4.91
N VAL A 4 -0.11 0.26 -3.92
CA VAL A 4 -0.19 -1.20 -3.94
C VAL A 4 -1.65 -1.60 -3.92
N THR A 5 -2.07 -2.40 -4.90
CA THR A 5 -3.44 -2.89 -4.96
C THR A 5 -3.51 -4.25 -5.65
N GLY A 6 -4.38 -5.13 -5.17
CA GLY A 6 -4.57 -6.47 -5.73
C GLY A 6 -6.03 -6.92 -5.67
N GLY A 7 -6.44 -7.71 -6.65
CA GLY A 7 -7.77 -8.34 -6.67
C GLY A 7 -7.85 -9.59 -5.79
N SER A 8 -8.96 -9.74 -5.06
CA SER A 8 -9.40 -10.94 -4.32
C SER A 8 -8.27 -11.78 -3.70
N LEU A 9 -8.02 -13.03 -4.16
CA LEU A 9 -7.01 -13.95 -3.61
C LEU A 9 -5.56 -13.52 -3.90
N GLY A 10 -5.32 -12.85 -5.03
CA GLY A 10 -3.99 -12.32 -5.38
C GLY A 10 -3.53 -11.18 -4.48
N ALA A 11 -4.46 -10.54 -3.76
CA ALA A 11 -4.13 -9.54 -2.74
C ALA A 11 -3.36 -10.16 -1.57
N LEU A 12 -3.60 -11.41 -1.17
CA LEU A 12 -2.93 -11.95 0.02
C LEU A 12 -1.41 -12.10 -0.18
N SER A 13 -1.00 -12.73 -1.28
CA SER A 13 0.43 -12.90 -1.61
C SER A 13 1.11 -11.55 -1.85
N LEU A 14 0.44 -10.61 -2.53
CA LEU A 14 0.97 -9.27 -2.75
C LEU A 14 1.12 -8.50 -1.42
N ASN A 15 0.09 -8.56 -0.57
CA ASN A 15 0.08 -7.91 0.74
C ASN A 15 1.27 -8.40 1.58
N ALA A 16 1.49 -9.72 1.66
CA ALA A 16 2.61 -10.30 2.39
C ALA A 16 3.96 -9.85 1.82
N ALA A 17 4.13 -9.91 0.48
CA ALA A 17 5.37 -9.51 -0.18
C ALA A 17 5.72 -8.03 0.10
N VAL A 18 4.79 -7.11 -0.12
CA VAL A 18 5.02 -5.68 0.10
C VAL A 18 5.21 -5.36 1.58
N SER A 19 4.42 -5.97 2.47
CA SER A 19 4.56 -5.75 3.93
C SER A 19 5.91 -6.24 4.44
N SER A 20 6.42 -7.36 3.91
CA SER A 20 7.75 -7.87 4.25
C SER A 20 8.88 -6.91 3.86
N ALA A 21 8.69 -6.13 2.78
CA ALA A 21 9.63 -5.16 2.25
C ALA A 21 9.41 -3.74 2.82
N ALA A 22 8.49 -3.55 3.77
CA ALA A 22 8.06 -2.23 4.22
C ALA A 22 9.22 -1.33 4.68
N ARG A 23 10.16 -1.87 5.47
CA ARG A 23 11.34 -1.12 5.93
C ARG A 23 12.19 -0.61 4.78
N ASP A 24 12.34 -1.40 3.72
CA ASP A 24 13.17 -1.05 2.57
C ASP A 24 12.47 -0.05 1.67
N LEU A 25 11.16 -0.23 1.43
CA LEU A 25 10.35 0.69 0.66
C LEU A 25 10.32 2.09 1.30
N LEU A 26 10.15 2.16 2.62
CA LEU A 26 10.06 3.43 3.36
C LEU A 26 11.36 4.24 3.38
N ARG A 27 12.52 3.63 3.07
CA ARG A 27 13.77 4.39 2.88
C ARG A 27 13.78 5.20 1.58
N HIS A 28 12.88 4.90 0.65
CA HIS A 28 12.88 5.47 -0.69
C HIS A 28 11.59 6.21 -1.03
N THR A 29 10.46 5.80 -0.46
CA THR A 29 9.15 6.34 -0.84
C THR A 29 8.08 6.04 0.21
N GLN A 30 7.07 6.91 0.26
CA GLN A 30 5.79 6.62 0.88
C GLN A 30 5.05 5.48 0.15
N VAL A 31 4.26 4.72 0.90
CA VAL A 31 3.49 3.57 0.41
C VAL A 31 2.02 3.77 0.73
N VAL A 32 1.15 3.63 -0.27
CA VAL A 32 -0.30 3.50 -0.08
C VAL A 32 -0.71 2.08 -0.42
N HIS A 33 -1.12 1.32 0.58
CA HIS A 33 -1.42 -0.10 0.48
C HIS A 33 -2.92 -0.35 0.58
N LEU A 34 -3.54 -0.62 -0.57
CA LEU A 34 -4.94 -1.01 -0.68
C LEU A 34 -5.06 -2.53 -0.47
N THR A 35 -5.34 -2.92 0.77
CA THR A 35 -5.22 -4.32 1.22
C THR A 35 -6.40 -5.21 0.82
N GLY A 36 -7.54 -4.59 0.53
CA GLY A 36 -8.83 -5.27 0.40
C GLY A 36 -9.54 -5.44 1.75
N ARG A 37 -10.87 -5.52 1.71
CA ARG A 37 -11.72 -5.64 2.90
C ARG A 37 -11.31 -6.84 3.76
N GLY A 38 -11.06 -6.60 5.06
CA GLY A 38 -10.78 -7.63 6.06
C GLY A 38 -9.34 -8.14 6.09
N LYS A 39 -8.40 -7.47 5.41
CA LYS A 39 -6.97 -7.88 5.34
C LYS A 39 -6.01 -6.81 5.88
N ASP A 40 -6.53 -5.68 6.31
CA ASP A 40 -5.75 -4.54 6.82
C ASP A 40 -5.04 -4.87 8.14
N VAL A 41 -5.63 -5.69 9.01
CA VAL A 41 -5.03 -6.10 10.28
C VAL A 41 -3.72 -6.85 10.07
N GLU A 42 -3.72 -7.89 9.24
CA GLU A 42 -2.52 -8.71 8.98
C GLU A 42 -1.39 -7.88 8.34
N VAL A 43 -1.75 -6.95 7.44
CA VAL A 43 -0.79 -6.00 6.85
C VAL A 43 -0.22 -5.06 7.89
N ARG A 44 -1.06 -4.49 8.77
CA ARG A 44 -0.62 -3.62 9.87
C ARG A 44 0.36 -4.33 10.78
N ASP A 45 0.02 -5.54 11.23
CA ASP A 45 0.86 -6.32 12.14
C ASP A 45 2.22 -6.62 11.51
N MET A 46 2.24 -7.02 10.24
CA MET A 46 3.47 -7.32 9.53
C MET A 46 4.33 -6.08 9.31
N VAL A 47 3.73 -4.95 8.91
CA VAL A 47 4.44 -3.69 8.75
C VAL A 47 4.99 -3.21 10.10
N ALA A 48 4.22 -3.29 11.17
CA ALA A 48 4.65 -2.90 12.52
C ALA A 48 5.87 -3.73 12.95
N GLN A 49 5.84 -5.04 12.70
CA GLN A 49 6.96 -5.93 12.99
C GLN A 49 8.23 -5.58 12.17
N LYS A 50 8.06 -5.17 10.91
CA LYS A 50 9.19 -4.93 10.00
C LYS A 50 9.77 -3.52 10.11
N ALA A 51 8.93 -2.50 10.26
CA ALA A 51 9.29 -1.10 10.11
C ALA A 51 8.93 -0.22 11.33
N GLY A 52 8.19 -0.74 12.32
CA GLY A 52 7.71 0.04 13.47
C GLY A 52 6.21 0.37 13.35
N ALA A 53 5.52 0.55 14.47
CA ALA A 53 4.10 0.91 14.44
C ALA A 53 3.89 2.41 14.13
N ASP A 54 4.89 3.23 14.42
CA ASP A 54 4.94 4.68 14.23
C ASP A 54 5.00 5.10 12.76
N VAL A 55 5.42 4.20 11.85
CA VAL A 55 5.42 4.49 10.41
C VAL A 55 4.05 4.25 9.75
N ILE A 56 3.12 3.60 10.46
CA ILE A 56 1.82 3.21 9.92
C ILE A 56 0.82 4.33 10.10
N ASN A 57 0.08 4.62 9.05
CA ASN A 57 -0.93 5.65 9.06
C ASN A 57 -2.16 5.26 8.23
N ASP A 58 -3.24 6.02 8.33
CA ASP A 58 -4.36 5.96 7.40
C ASP A 58 -4.21 7.03 6.30
N LEU A 59 -5.22 7.13 5.42
CA LEU A 59 -5.28 8.13 4.35
C LEU A 59 -6.10 9.39 4.74
N GLY A 60 -6.42 9.53 6.03
CA GLY A 60 -7.21 10.64 6.53
C GLY A 60 -6.45 11.97 6.44
N PRO A 61 -7.07 13.06 5.96
CA PRO A 61 -6.40 14.35 5.83
C PRO A 61 -5.94 14.92 7.18
N THR A 62 -6.60 14.54 8.27
CA THR A 62 -6.26 14.94 9.65
C THR A 62 -4.98 14.27 10.16
N HIS A 63 -4.54 13.18 9.54
CA HIS A 63 -3.35 12.42 9.95
C HIS A 63 -2.18 12.61 8.98
N ALA A 64 -2.23 13.61 8.09
CA ALA A 64 -1.16 13.89 7.15
C ALA A 64 0.18 14.12 7.89
N GLY A 65 1.22 13.38 7.49
CA GLY A 65 2.56 13.46 8.08
C GLY A 65 2.80 12.62 9.35
N MET A 66 1.81 11.83 9.81
CA MET A 66 1.96 10.97 11.00
C MET A 66 2.55 9.57 10.71
N GLY A 67 2.97 9.32 9.48
CA GLY A 67 3.55 8.05 9.04
C GLY A 67 3.51 7.93 7.52
N ASP A 68 4.46 7.19 6.95
CA ASP A 68 4.72 7.10 5.51
C ASP A 68 4.19 5.79 4.89
N TYR A 69 3.64 4.88 5.70
CA TYR A 69 2.99 3.64 5.25
C TYR A 69 1.48 3.71 5.50
N HIS A 70 0.74 4.10 4.47
CA HIS A 70 -0.70 4.29 4.55
C HIS A 70 -1.45 3.01 4.20
N ILE A 71 -2.29 2.52 5.11
CA ILE A 71 -3.07 1.30 4.92
C ILE A 71 -4.55 1.65 4.80
N ALA A 72 -5.20 1.16 3.74
CA ALA A 72 -6.63 1.31 3.56
C ALA A 72 -7.25 0.04 2.96
N PRO A 73 -8.45 -0.39 3.39
CA PRO A 73 -9.12 -1.57 2.82
C PRO A 73 -9.67 -1.30 1.42
N TYR A 74 -10.00 -0.05 1.12
CA TYR A 74 -10.50 0.41 -0.19
C TYR A 74 -10.25 1.92 -0.34
N LEU A 75 -10.22 2.40 -1.57
CA LEU A 75 -10.14 3.83 -1.88
C LEU A 75 -11.27 4.20 -2.85
N GLU A 76 -12.15 5.12 -2.44
CA GLU A 76 -13.30 5.54 -3.25
C GLU A 76 -12.89 6.32 -4.50
N ARG A 77 -11.75 7.04 -4.43
CA ARG A 77 -11.18 7.81 -5.53
C ARG A 77 -9.79 7.31 -5.93
N ILE A 78 -9.75 6.09 -6.46
CA ILE A 78 -8.50 5.47 -6.90
C ILE A 78 -7.83 6.24 -8.05
N ASP A 79 -8.61 6.98 -8.84
CA ASP A 79 -8.17 7.90 -9.90
C ASP A 79 -7.13 8.92 -9.43
N LEU A 80 -7.31 9.49 -8.23
CA LEU A 80 -6.35 10.43 -7.66
C LEU A 80 -5.06 9.75 -7.23
N ALA A 81 -5.17 8.56 -6.62
CA ALA A 81 -4.00 7.80 -6.21
C ALA A 81 -3.16 7.38 -7.42
N PHE A 82 -3.79 6.97 -8.52
CA PHE A 82 -3.10 6.69 -9.78
C PHE A 82 -2.49 7.93 -10.43
N GLY A 83 -3.14 9.09 -10.31
CA GLY A 83 -2.63 10.35 -10.87
C GLY A 83 -1.39 10.88 -10.15
N CYS A 84 -1.24 10.58 -8.86
CA CYS A 84 -0.12 11.05 -8.02
C CYS A 84 0.97 9.99 -7.79
N ALA A 85 0.75 8.74 -8.22
CA ALA A 85 1.70 7.65 -7.99
C ALA A 85 2.85 7.70 -9.00
N ASP A 86 4.08 7.57 -8.52
CA ASP A 86 5.25 7.34 -9.36
C ASP A 86 5.26 5.90 -9.91
N LEU A 87 4.67 4.98 -9.15
CA LEU A 87 4.58 3.56 -9.47
C LEU A 87 3.34 2.93 -8.85
N VAL A 88 2.70 2.03 -9.59
CA VAL A 88 1.67 1.14 -9.03
C VAL A 88 2.12 -0.32 -9.12
N ILE A 89 2.03 -1.01 -7.99
CA ILE A 89 2.28 -2.45 -7.85
C ILE A 89 0.93 -3.17 -7.81
N CYS A 90 0.69 -4.01 -8.81
CA CYS A 90 -0.49 -4.86 -8.90
C CYS A 90 -0.13 -6.28 -9.31
N ARG A 91 -1.02 -7.24 -9.03
CA ARG A 91 -0.94 -8.59 -9.62
C ARG A 91 -1.26 -8.53 -11.12
N SER A 92 -0.48 -9.23 -11.94
CA SER A 92 -0.77 -9.45 -13.36
C SER A 92 -2.00 -10.34 -13.55
N GLY A 93 -3.18 -9.72 -13.66
CA GLY A 93 -4.37 -10.33 -14.24
C GLY A 93 -4.75 -9.54 -15.49
N ALA A 94 -4.44 -10.07 -16.68
CA ALA A 94 -4.89 -9.62 -18.01
C ALA A 94 -4.89 -8.11 -18.38
N GLY A 95 -4.30 -7.21 -17.59
CA GLY A 95 -4.17 -5.81 -17.97
C GLY A 95 -3.81 -4.86 -16.85
N VAL A 96 -2.59 -4.93 -16.31
CA VAL A 96 -1.95 -3.77 -15.66
C VAL A 96 -0.45 -3.85 -15.94
N GLY A 97 0.02 -2.95 -16.80
CA GLY A 97 1.44 -2.70 -17.01
C GLY A 97 2.00 -1.86 -15.86
N VAL A 98 3.27 -2.08 -15.54
CA VAL A 98 4.07 -1.11 -14.77
C VAL A 98 4.06 0.19 -15.59
N ARG A 99 3.32 1.19 -15.12
CA ARG A 99 3.35 2.54 -15.70
C ARG A 99 4.32 3.37 -14.89
N THR A 100 5.54 3.46 -15.37
CA THR A 100 6.46 4.53 -15.01
C THR A 100 5.98 5.77 -15.78
N VAL A 101 5.69 6.87 -15.07
CA VAL A 101 5.49 8.18 -15.71
C VAL A 101 6.82 8.77 -16.16
#